data_AF-I1NIH4-F1
#
_entry.id   AF-I1NIH4-F1
#
_cell.length_a   1.000
_cell.length_b   1.000
_cell.length_c   1.000
_cell.angle_alpha   90.00
_cell.angle_beta   90.00
_cell.angle_gamma   90.00
#
_symmetry.space_group_name_H-M   'P 1'
#
loop_
_entity.id
_entity.type
_entity.pdbx_description
1 polymer ?
#
loop_
_entity_poly.entity_id
_entity_poly.type
_entity_poly.pdbx_seq_one_letter_code
_entity_poly.pdbx_strand_id
1 'polypeptide(L)'
;MPEPESQNGHEQDPEPQPETEPVPTEQTQPQLEPKSKSTPEPEPNPQPESEPVPTEQTQAQLEPKSGSEADPAVNDADLRETTIHSNETYANPSPTPQLRKDEGSRTFTMRELLNGLKNDSEPEREDGNSPYSPEQQQQQADQNNAAMDLINSVVGVDEEGRSRQRILTFAARRYATAIERNPEDYDALYNWALVLQESADNVSPDSTSPSKDALLEEACKKYDEATRLCPTLHDAFYNWAIAISDRAKMRGRTKEAEELWKLATRNYEKAVQLNWNSPQALNNWGLALQELSGIVPAREKQKIVRTAISKFRAAIQLQFDFHRAIYNLGTVLYGLAEDTLRTGGSVSAQEVSPNELYSQSAIYIAAAHALKPNYSVYSSALRLVRSMLPLPHLKVGYLTAPPVGASIAPHNDWKRSEFLLDHEKLQQIPRGEYKQVPPQNLSGRLVDAVSGDKKTIKVDIADIISVSACADLTLPPGAGLCIDTSYGSVYLVADSWESLDGWLDALRLVYTIYVRGKSDVLAGIITG
;
A
#
# COMPACT_ATOMS: atom_id res chain seq x y z
N MET A 1 -1.97 41.02 -58.10
CA MET A 1 -0.92 42.08 -58.16
C MET A 1 0.12 41.77 -57.10
N PRO A 2 1.42 41.97 -57.37
CA PRO A 2 2.24 40.77 -57.59
C PRO A 2 3.55 40.70 -56.78
N GLU A 3 4.12 39.50 -56.74
CA GLU A 3 5.55 39.21 -56.48
C GLU A 3 6.41 39.51 -57.74
N PRO A 4 7.75 39.53 -57.63
CA PRO A 4 8.60 38.35 -57.94
C PRO A 4 9.63 38.06 -56.82
N GLU A 5 10.25 36.87 -56.66
CA GLU A 5 11.23 36.16 -57.54
C GLU A 5 12.52 36.98 -57.85
N SER A 6 13.73 36.43 -58.05
CA SER A 6 14.13 35.11 -58.57
C SER A 6 15.59 34.69 -58.19
N GLN A 7 15.89 33.37 -58.11
CA GLN A 7 16.96 32.58 -58.84
C GLN A 7 18.47 33.02 -58.84
N ASN A 8 19.52 32.20 -59.11
CA ASN A 8 19.70 30.75 -59.41
C ASN A 8 21.18 30.25 -59.26
N GLY A 9 21.43 28.93 -59.34
CA GLY A 9 22.73 28.26 -59.68
C GLY A 9 23.41 27.48 -58.53
N HIS A 10 23.68 26.16 -58.58
CA HIS A 10 24.55 25.31 -59.46
C HIS A 10 26.07 25.51 -59.20
N GLU A 11 26.94 24.48 -59.09
CA GLU A 11 26.99 23.14 -59.73
C GLU A 11 27.83 22.06 -58.96
N GLN A 12 27.47 20.77 -59.13
CA GLN A 12 28.29 19.51 -59.22
C GLN A 12 29.05 18.83 -58.05
N ASP A 13 29.03 17.48 -58.11
CA ASP A 13 29.67 16.40 -57.31
C ASP A 13 30.92 15.83 -58.04
N PRO A 14 31.88 15.13 -57.39
CA PRO A 14 31.88 13.64 -57.45
C PRO A 14 32.57 12.83 -56.30
N GLU A 15 32.18 11.56 -56.14
CA GLU A 15 32.85 10.48 -55.35
C GLU A 15 34.04 9.84 -56.13
N PRO A 16 35.05 9.18 -55.49
CA PRO A 16 34.99 7.72 -55.27
C PRO A 16 35.80 7.14 -54.06
N GLN A 17 35.71 5.81 -53.87
CA GLN A 17 36.40 4.93 -52.87
C GLN A 17 37.65 4.22 -53.49
N PRO A 18 38.29 3.12 -52.97
CA PRO A 18 38.18 2.33 -51.70
C PRO A 18 39.56 1.87 -51.08
N GLU A 19 39.60 0.71 -50.38
CA GLU A 19 40.77 -0.13 -49.91
C GLU A 19 41.44 0.21 -48.55
N THR A 20 41.96 -0.72 -47.69
CA THR A 20 41.99 -2.23 -47.63
C THR A 20 42.14 -2.80 -46.17
N GLU A 21 42.01 -4.14 -46.00
CA GLU A 21 42.09 -5.00 -44.77
C GLU A 21 43.55 -5.42 -44.36
N PRO A 22 43.93 -6.36 -43.43
CA PRO A 22 43.31 -7.62 -42.87
C PRO A 22 43.24 -7.74 -41.29
N VAL A 23 42.45 -8.60 -40.58
CA VAL A 23 42.23 -10.09 -40.50
C VAL A 23 43.34 -10.86 -39.71
N PRO A 24 43.10 -11.94 -38.89
CA PRO A 24 41.91 -12.80 -38.62
C PRO A 24 41.42 -12.74 -37.11
N THR A 25 40.84 -13.71 -36.36
CA THR A 25 40.68 -15.20 -36.42
C THR A 25 39.56 -15.79 -35.49
N GLU A 26 39.23 -17.08 -35.73
CA GLU A 26 38.62 -18.19 -34.94
C GLU A 26 38.25 -18.05 -33.43
N GLN A 27 37.22 -18.72 -32.87
CA GLN A 27 36.32 -19.84 -33.30
C GLN A 27 35.03 -19.86 -32.39
N THR A 28 33.95 -20.67 -32.49
CA THR A 28 33.49 -21.82 -33.32
C THR A 28 31.96 -21.70 -33.60
N GLN A 29 31.19 -22.81 -33.74
CA GLN A 29 29.72 -22.91 -33.93
C GLN A 29 29.24 -24.32 -33.41
N PRO A 30 28.12 -25.04 -33.79
CA PRO A 30 27.24 -24.94 -34.99
C PRO A 30 25.70 -25.21 -34.87
N GLN A 31 24.97 -24.87 -35.96
CA GLN A 31 23.83 -25.61 -36.59
C GLN A 31 22.40 -25.62 -35.96
N LEU A 32 21.30 -25.71 -36.75
CA LEU A 32 21.13 -26.26 -38.13
C LEU A 32 20.45 -25.30 -39.18
N GLU A 33 19.35 -25.67 -39.89
CA GLU A 33 18.91 -25.01 -41.17
C GLU A 33 17.36 -24.81 -41.39
N PRO A 34 16.93 -23.86 -42.26
CA PRO A 34 15.53 -23.53 -42.65
C PRO A 34 15.17 -23.81 -44.15
N LYS A 35 13.93 -23.51 -44.64
CA LYS A 35 13.45 -23.20 -46.05
C LYS A 35 11.93 -23.51 -46.26
N SER A 36 11.15 -23.04 -47.27
CA SER A 36 11.11 -21.82 -48.13
C SER A 36 9.85 -21.80 -49.08
N LYS A 37 9.57 -20.68 -49.79
CA LYS A 37 8.59 -20.43 -50.92
C LYS A 37 7.08 -20.15 -50.60
N SER A 38 6.24 -19.45 -51.43
CA SER A 38 6.42 -18.33 -52.41
C SER A 38 5.10 -17.82 -53.10
N THR A 39 4.92 -16.49 -53.27
CA THR A 39 4.15 -15.74 -54.34
C THR A 39 2.56 -15.69 -54.33
N PRO A 40 1.83 -14.82 -55.11
CA PRO A 40 0.78 -13.92 -54.55
C PRO A 40 -0.59 -13.73 -55.31
N GLU A 41 -1.50 -12.90 -54.74
CA GLU A 41 -2.57 -11.99 -55.31
C GLU A 41 -3.56 -12.44 -56.44
N PRO A 42 -4.73 -11.76 -56.70
CA PRO A 42 -5.13 -10.38 -56.38
C PRO A 42 -6.60 -10.14 -55.84
N GLU A 43 -7.00 -8.85 -55.86
CA GLU A 43 -8.27 -8.16 -55.52
C GLU A 43 -9.56 -8.57 -56.33
N PRO A 44 -10.82 -8.07 -56.08
CA PRO A 44 -11.20 -6.65 -55.89
C PRO A 44 -12.36 -6.27 -54.92
N ASN A 45 -12.51 -4.94 -54.72
CA ASN A 45 -13.63 -4.21 -54.08
C ASN A 45 -14.82 -3.97 -55.09
N PRO A 46 -15.99 -3.32 -54.79
CA PRO A 46 -16.07 -1.89 -54.40
C PRO A 46 -17.22 -1.43 -53.45
N GLN A 47 -17.09 -0.16 -53.04
CA GLN A 47 -18.03 0.80 -52.40
C GLN A 47 -19.11 1.35 -53.40
N PRO A 48 -19.96 2.40 -53.16
CA PRO A 48 -19.84 3.57 -52.23
C PRO A 48 -21.16 4.12 -51.59
N GLU A 49 -21.11 5.42 -51.17
CA GLU A 49 -22.17 6.34 -50.68
C GLU A 49 -22.60 6.28 -49.19
N SER A 50 -23.01 7.39 -48.51
CA SER A 50 -22.85 8.85 -48.77
C SER A 50 -23.10 9.72 -47.49
N GLU A 51 -22.91 11.04 -47.59
CA GLU A 51 -23.09 12.12 -46.56
C GLU A 51 -24.35 13.00 -46.88
N PRO A 52 -24.73 14.12 -46.19
CA PRO A 52 -24.09 14.87 -45.09
C PRO A 52 -24.99 15.46 -43.95
N VAL A 53 -24.33 16.24 -43.08
CA VAL A 53 -24.76 17.16 -41.99
C VAL A 53 -25.49 18.41 -42.59
N PRO A 54 -26.52 19.08 -41.98
CA PRO A 54 -26.39 19.80 -40.70
C PRO A 54 -27.60 20.04 -39.75
N THR A 55 -27.24 20.38 -38.50
CA THR A 55 -27.82 21.33 -37.53
C THR A 55 -29.21 21.93 -37.77
N GLU A 56 -30.17 21.73 -36.83
CA GLU A 56 -30.70 22.82 -35.99
C GLU A 56 -31.56 22.39 -34.77
N GLN A 57 -31.86 23.39 -33.94
CA GLN A 57 -32.37 23.43 -32.56
C GLN A 57 -33.77 22.82 -32.34
N THR A 58 -34.05 22.29 -31.13
CA THR A 58 -35.14 22.74 -30.19
C THR A 58 -35.18 21.88 -28.92
N GLN A 59 -35.58 22.46 -27.77
CA GLN A 59 -35.66 21.81 -26.45
C GLN A 59 -37.08 21.32 -26.09
N ALA A 60 -37.20 20.12 -25.51
CA ALA A 60 -38.25 19.72 -24.54
C ALA A 60 -37.86 18.35 -23.92
N GLN A 61 -37.39 18.30 -22.68
CA GLN A 61 -38.19 17.98 -21.48
C GLN A 61 -38.97 16.65 -21.52
N LEU A 62 -38.44 15.64 -20.82
CA LEU A 62 -39.21 14.78 -19.92
C LEU A 62 -38.34 14.45 -18.69
N GLU A 63 -38.88 14.69 -17.50
CA GLU A 63 -38.23 14.45 -16.20
C GLU A 63 -38.78 13.14 -15.57
N PRO A 64 -38.16 12.57 -14.51
CA PRO A 64 -38.65 12.97 -13.17
C PRO A 64 -37.64 12.92 -12.00
N LYS A 65 -37.77 13.89 -11.10
CA LYS A 65 -37.53 13.82 -9.64
C LYS A 65 -36.10 13.49 -9.17
N SER A 66 -35.29 14.53 -9.03
CA SER A 66 -34.23 14.55 -8.00
C SER A 66 -34.82 14.80 -6.61
N GLY A 67 -34.49 13.96 -5.63
CA GLY A 67 -34.71 14.23 -4.22
C GLY A 67 -33.47 14.90 -3.63
N SER A 68 -33.65 16.04 -2.96
CA SER A 68 -32.53 16.83 -2.42
C SER A 68 -32.22 16.46 -0.95
N GLU A 69 -31.19 15.65 -0.73
CA GLU A 69 -30.40 15.68 0.51
C GLU A 69 -28.93 15.91 0.14
N ALA A 70 -28.20 16.65 0.97
CA ALA A 70 -26.90 17.18 0.61
C ALA A 70 -25.77 16.17 0.86
N ASP A 71 -24.83 16.09 -0.08
CA ASP A 71 -23.55 15.42 0.15
C ASP A 71 -22.83 16.06 1.36
N PRO A 72 -22.39 15.27 2.36
CA PRO A 72 -21.61 15.80 3.46
C PRO A 72 -20.22 16.19 2.96
N ALA A 73 -19.83 17.45 3.17
CA ALA A 73 -18.50 17.93 2.83
C ALA A 73 -17.43 17.16 3.63
N VAL A 74 -16.68 16.30 2.94
CA VAL A 74 -15.53 15.57 3.50
C VAL A 74 -14.38 16.57 3.65
N ASN A 75 -13.79 16.66 4.85
CA ASN A 75 -12.69 17.60 5.11
C ASN A 75 -11.37 17.07 4.53
N ASP A 76 -10.47 17.94 4.10
CA ASP A 76 -9.09 17.56 3.70
C ASP A 76 -8.28 16.90 4.83
N ALA A 77 -8.71 17.05 6.09
CA ALA A 77 -8.14 16.32 7.22
C ALA A 77 -8.40 14.80 7.11
N ASP A 78 -9.55 14.42 6.55
CA ASP A 78 -10.05 13.05 6.48
C ASP A 78 -9.34 12.26 5.36
N LEU A 79 -9.03 12.92 4.24
CA LEU A 79 -8.26 12.34 3.13
C LEU A 79 -6.81 11.95 3.50
N ARG A 80 -6.31 12.38 4.66
CA ARG A 80 -4.98 12.01 5.15
C ARG A 80 -4.84 10.53 5.50
N GLU A 81 -5.93 9.79 5.67
CA GLU A 81 -5.89 8.41 6.20
C GLU A 81 -5.31 7.36 5.24
N THR A 82 -5.41 7.58 3.92
CA THR A 82 -4.72 6.78 2.89
C THR A 82 -3.33 7.32 2.56
N THR A 83 -2.85 8.35 3.28
CA THR A 83 -1.55 8.95 3.01
C THR A 83 -0.43 8.19 3.72
N ILE A 84 0.68 8.01 3.01
CA ILE A 84 1.96 7.56 3.57
C ILE A 84 2.38 8.53 4.69
N HIS A 85 2.44 8.06 5.94
CA HIS A 85 2.86 8.85 7.10
C HIS A 85 4.28 8.47 7.54
N SER A 86 5.06 9.45 8.01
CA SER A 86 6.30 9.23 8.76
C SER A 86 6.05 8.56 10.12
N ASN A 87 7.13 8.12 10.79
CA ASN A 87 7.06 7.51 12.11
C ASN A 87 6.74 8.57 13.19
N GLU A 88 5.46 8.75 13.52
CA GLU A 88 5.08 9.28 14.84
C GLU A 88 5.73 8.43 15.94
N THR A 89 6.33 9.06 16.95
CA THR A 89 7.27 8.42 17.88
C THR A 89 6.59 7.54 18.95
N TYR A 90 5.96 6.45 18.52
CA TYR A 90 5.60 5.33 19.38
C TYR A 90 6.88 4.58 19.78
N ALA A 91 7.33 4.79 21.02
CA ALA A 91 8.59 4.29 21.53
C ALA A 91 8.58 2.77 21.77
N ASN A 92 8.76 1.99 20.70
CA ASN A 92 9.07 0.56 20.80
C ASN A 92 10.50 0.36 21.34
N PRO A 93 10.71 -0.32 22.48
CA PRO A 93 12.02 -0.56 23.04
C PRO A 93 12.73 -1.74 22.35
N SER A 94 13.02 -1.59 21.05
CA SER A 94 13.95 -2.46 20.35
C SER A 94 15.37 -2.26 20.92
N PRO A 95 16.17 -3.31 21.14
CA PRO A 95 17.50 -3.17 21.71
C PRO A 95 18.41 -2.43 20.73
N THR A 96 18.87 -1.23 21.12
CA THR A 96 19.86 -0.47 20.36
C THR A 96 21.09 -1.34 20.07
N PRO A 97 21.45 -1.58 18.79
CA PRO A 97 22.79 -2.05 18.48
C PRO A 97 23.77 -1.04 19.06
N GLN A 98 24.75 -1.49 19.84
CA GLN A 98 25.83 -0.61 20.29
C GLN A 98 26.76 -0.36 19.10
N LEU A 99 26.37 0.60 18.25
CA LEU A 99 27.26 1.23 17.30
C LEU A 99 28.52 1.68 18.05
N ARG A 100 29.68 1.33 17.52
CA ARG A 100 30.95 1.68 18.13
C ARG A 100 31.06 3.20 18.14
N LYS A 101 31.38 3.76 19.30
CA LYS A 101 31.87 5.13 19.39
C LYS A 101 33.29 5.14 18.82
N ASP A 102 33.43 5.51 17.55
CA ASP A 102 34.68 6.14 17.12
C ASP A 102 34.68 7.56 17.67
N GLU A 103 35.78 7.94 18.33
CA GLU A 103 35.90 9.18 19.11
C GLU A 103 36.17 10.38 18.20
N GLY A 104 35.21 10.67 17.31
CA GLY A 104 35.29 11.74 16.31
C GLY A 104 33.95 12.37 15.93
N SER A 105 32.87 11.59 15.76
CA SER A 105 31.52 12.13 15.56
C SER A 105 30.71 12.13 16.86
N ARG A 106 30.13 13.28 17.18
CA ARG A 106 29.07 13.43 18.17
C ARG A 106 27.77 13.81 17.46
N THR A 107 26.88 12.85 17.32
CA THR A 107 25.50 13.12 16.93
C THR A 107 24.80 13.98 17.99
N PHE A 108 24.09 15.01 17.54
CA PHE A 108 23.33 15.91 18.41
C PHE A 108 21.85 15.57 18.37
N THR A 109 21.22 15.42 19.54
CA THR A 109 19.76 15.35 19.64
C THR A 109 19.13 16.71 19.34
N MET A 110 17.87 16.72 18.88
CA MET A 110 17.11 17.97 18.68
C MET A 110 17.08 18.85 19.94
N ARG A 111 17.11 18.25 21.14
CA ARG A 111 17.22 18.98 22.42
C ARG A 111 18.55 19.71 22.58
N GLU A 112 19.66 19.12 22.13
CA GLU A 112 20.97 19.76 22.18
C GLU A 112 21.09 20.87 21.13
N LEU A 113 20.53 20.68 19.92
CA LEU A 113 20.44 21.74 18.90
C LEU A 113 19.64 22.96 19.42
N LEU A 114 18.49 22.72 20.07
CA LEU A 114 17.67 23.76 20.69
C LEU A 114 18.33 24.45 21.90
N ASN A 115 19.28 23.79 22.57
CA ASN A 115 20.13 24.43 23.58
C ASN A 115 21.26 25.26 22.93
N GLY A 116 21.82 24.80 21.80
CA GLY A 116 22.79 25.56 21.00
C GLY A 116 22.21 26.89 20.52
N LEU A 117 20.94 26.92 20.12
CA LEU A 117 20.18 28.12 19.74
C LEU A 117 20.01 29.20 20.84
N LYS A 118 20.51 28.97 22.07
CA LYS A 118 20.58 29.98 23.14
C LYS A 118 21.99 30.50 23.41
N ASN A 119 23.00 29.85 22.86
CA ASN A 119 24.41 30.13 23.09
C ASN A 119 25.09 30.34 21.73
N ASP A 120 24.98 31.55 21.18
CA ASP A 120 25.71 31.94 19.97
C ASP A 120 27.22 31.81 20.21
N SER A 121 27.81 30.74 19.70
CA SER A 121 29.22 30.40 19.86
C SER A 121 29.67 29.51 18.69
N GLU A 122 30.53 30.08 17.85
CA GLU A 122 31.16 29.39 16.73
C GLU A 122 31.94 28.14 17.22
N PRO A 123 31.83 26.98 16.53
CA PRO A 123 32.66 25.83 16.84
C PRO A 123 34.08 26.02 16.26
N GLU A 124 35.10 25.87 17.10
CA GLU A 124 36.50 25.94 16.67
C GLU A 124 36.79 24.95 15.52
N ARG A 125 37.67 25.35 14.60
CA ARG A 125 38.09 24.55 13.45
C ARG A 125 39.34 23.77 13.81
N GLU A 126 39.30 22.45 13.62
CA GLU A 126 40.48 21.59 13.62
C GLU A 126 40.64 21.01 12.21
N ASP A 127 41.85 21.09 11.65
CA ASP A 127 42.11 20.73 10.26
C ASP A 127 42.29 19.21 10.08
N GLY A 128 41.21 18.51 9.75
CA GLY A 128 41.22 17.08 9.42
C GLY A 128 41.62 16.82 7.97
N ASN A 129 42.69 16.04 7.74
CA ASN A 129 43.06 15.59 6.40
C ASN A 129 42.07 14.55 5.85
N SER A 130 41.23 14.98 4.91
CA SER A 130 40.23 14.14 4.22
C SER A 130 40.87 13.28 3.10
N PRO A 131 40.49 11.99 2.95
CA PRO A 131 41.13 11.04 2.02
C PRO A 131 40.67 11.16 0.55
N TYR A 132 39.70 12.02 0.25
CA TYR A 132 39.11 12.15 -1.09
C TYR A 132 39.93 13.02 -2.06
N SER A 133 39.74 12.82 -3.36
CA SER A 133 40.34 13.68 -4.38
C SER A 133 39.78 15.10 -4.32
N PRO A 134 40.57 16.17 -4.62
CA PRO A 134 40.09 17.56 -4.56
C PRO A 134 38.83 17.83 -5.40
N GLU A 135 38.70 17.17 -6.56
CA GLU A 135 37.51 17.26 -7.42
C GLU A 135 36.24 16.73 -6.74
N GLN A 136 36.36 15.66 -5.95
CA GLN A 136 35.24 15.08 -5.20
C GLN A 136 34.85 15.96 -4.02
N GLN A 137 35.84 16.51 -3.31
CA GLN A 137 35.63 17.48 -2.22
C GLN A 137 34.90 18.74 -2.73
N GLN A 138 35.32 19.29 -3.89
CA GLN A 138 34.64 20.42 -4.51
C GLN A 138 33.19 20.08 -4.91
N GLN A 139 32.96 18.94 -5.57
CA GLN A 139 31.60 18.52 -5.96
C GLN A 139 30.68 18.30 -4.75
N GLN A 140 31.20 17.77 -3.63
CA GLN A 140 30.43 17.59 -2.40
C GLN A 140 30.15 18.94 -1.73
N ALA A 141 31.11 19.88 -1.72
CA ALA A 141 30.92 21.24 -1.24
C ALA A 141 29.88 22.01 -2.07
N ASP A 142 29.91 21.92 -3.40
CA ASP A 142 28.96 22.58 -4.29
C ASP A 142 27.52 22.05 -4.09
N GLN A 143 27.35 20.74 -3.90
CA GLN A 143 26.06 20.13 -3.52
C GLN A 143 25.59 20.58 -2.13
N ASN A 144 26.49 20.60 -1.14
CA ASN A 144 26.20 21.05 0.21
C ASN A 144 25.75 22.53 0.24
N ASN A 145 26.38 23.38 -0.58
CA ASN A 145 25.99 24.78 -0.76
C ASN A 145 24.60 24.90 -1.40
N ALA A 146 24.32 24.17 -2.48
CA ALA A 146 23.01 24.18 -3.13
C ALA A 146 21.87 23.72 -2.18
N ALA A 147 22.11 22.68 -1.39
CA ALA A 147 21.17 22.20 -0.37
C ALA A 147 20.96 23.26 0.74
N MET A 148 22.02 23.96 1.17
CA MET A 148 21.91 25.07 2.12
C MET A 148 21.12 26.26 1.55
N ASP A 149 21.33 26.63 0.29
CA ASP A 149 20.64 27.77 -0.34
C ASP A 149 19.15 27.51 -0.52
N LEU A 150 18.74 26.27 -0.85
CA LEU A 150 17.33 25.87 -0.81
C LEU A 150 16.73 26.05 0.60
N ILE A 151 17.41 25.56 1.65
CA ILE A 151 16.95 25.67 3.05
C ILE A 151 16.91 27.13 3.54
N ASN A 152 17.87 27.96 3.15
CA ASN A 152 17.92 29.39 3.47
C ASN A 152 16.78 30.16 2.77
N SER A 153 16.28 29.67 1.64
CA SER A 153 15.26 30.34 0.81
C SER A 153 13.81 30.01 1.19
N VAL A 154 13.57 29.00 2.05
CA VAL A 154 12.21 28.67 2.52
C VAL A 154 11.69 29.78 3.43
N VAL A 155 10.48 30.28 3.15
CA VAL A 155 9.74 31.20 4.01
C VAL A 155 8.44 30.54 4.46
N GLY A 156 8.38 30.14 5.73
CA GLY A 156 7.18 29.55 6.32
C GLY A 156 5.98 30.52 6.32
N VAL A 157 4.79 29.98 6.08
CA VAL A 157 3.56 30.76 5.84
C VAL A 157 3.15 31.58 7.07
N ASP A 158 3.23 30.99 8.27
CA ASP A 158 2.87 31.62 9.54
C ASP A 158 4.08 31.77 10.50
N GLU A 159 3.84 32.22 11.73
CA GLU A 159 4.91 32.44 12.72
C GLU A 159 5.53 31.13 13.23
N GLU A 160 4.77 30.03 13.23
CA GLU A 160 5.24 28.70 13.60
C GLU A 160 6.15 28.15 12.50
N GLY A 161 5.71 28.15 11.23
CA GLY A 161 6.53 27.77 10.08
C GLY A 161 7.79 28.61 9.93
N ARG A 162 7.73 29.93 10.17
CA ARG A 162 8.94 30.77 10.22
C ARG A 162 9.86 30.41 11.39
N SER A 163 9.31 29.98 12.52
CA SER A 163 10.10 29.60 13.70
C SER A 163 10.75 28.22 13.53
N ARG A 164 10.01 27.28 12.97
CA ARG A 164 10.49 25.99 12.49
C ARG A 164 11.62 26.14 11.49
N GLN A 165 11.50 27.03 10.49
CA GLN A 165 12.57 27.22 9.51
C GLN A 165 13.87 27.73 10.16
N ARG A 166 13.81 28.65 11.13
CA ARG A 166 15.02 29.10 11.84
C ARG A 166 15.73 27.95 12.56
N ILE A 167 14.98 27.00 13.12
CA ILE A 167 15.53 25.79 13.76
C ILE A 167 16.13 24.85 12.71
N LEU A 168 15.44 24.64 11.58
CA LEU A 168 15.90 23.80 10.46
C LEU A 168 17.18 24.36 9.81
N THR A 169 17.24 25.66 9.52
CA THR A 169 18.44 26.32 8.99
C THR A 169 19.63 26.22 9.96
N PHE A 170 19.40 26.32 11.28
CA PHE A 170 20.43 26.11 12.29
C PHE A 170 20.93 24.65 12.30
N ALA A 171 20.01 23.68 12.28
CA ALA A 171 20.33 22.25 12.22
C ALA A 171 21.11 21.89 10.94
N ALA A 172 20.66 22.38 9.78
CA ALA A 172 21.32 22.17 8.49
C ALA A 172 22.78 22.62 8.49
N ARG A 173 23.06 23.83 9.01
CA ARG A 173 24.45 24.33 9.18
C ARG A 173 25.29 23.43 10.08
N ARG A 174 24.70 22.92 11.18
CA ARG A 174 25.40 22.00 12.10
C ARG A 174 25.74 20.67 11.44
N TYR A 175 24.88 20.12 10.58
CA TYR A 175 25.14 18.89 9.84
C TYR A 175 26.10 19.12 8.66
N ALA A 176 25.99 20.23 7.93
CA ALA A 176 26.95 20.62 6.90
C ALA A 176 28.38 20.68 7.45
N THR A 177 28.59 21.38 8.57
CA THR A 177 29.90 21.46 9.24
C THR A 177 30.34 20.14 9.90
N ALA A 178 29.43 19.20 10.18
CA ALA A 178 29.82 17.84 10.58
C ALA A 178 30.39 17.06 9.38
N ILE A 179 29.74 17.14 8.22
CA ILE A 179 30.15 16.46 6.98
C ILE A 179 31.43 17.08 6.39
N GLU A 180 31.63 18.40 6.51
CA GLU A 180 32.90 19.06 6.18
C GLU A 180 34.08 18.50 6.99
N ARG A 181 33.86 18.13 8.25
CA ARG A 181 34.87 17.54 9.15
C ARG A 181 35.02 16.03 8.96
N ASN A 182 33.93 15.34 8.65
CA ASN A 182 33.89 13.90 8.40
C ASN A 182 32.88 13.56 7.27
N PRO A 183 33.32 13.45 6.02
CA PRO A 183 32.44 13.10 4.90
C PRO A 183 31.80 11.70 4.99
N GLU A 184 32.31 10.82 5.86
CA GLU A 184 31.75 9.48 6.11
C GLU A 184 30.69 9.48 7.24
N ASP A 185 30.31 10.64 7.78
CA ASP A 185 29.26 10.78 8.80
C ASP A 185 27.86 10.57 8.21
N TYR A 186 27.48 9.30 8.07
CA TYR A 186 26.17 8.89 7.57
C TYR A 186 25.00 9.37 8.45
N ASP A 187 25.22 9.57 9.75
CA ASP A 187 24.19 10.08 10.65
C ASP A 187 23.95 11.57 10.41
N ALA A 188 24.99 12.37 10.20
CA ALA A 188 24.84 13.77 9.80
C ALA A 188 24.15 13.90 8.43
N LEU A 189 24.49 13.04 7.46
CA LEU A 189 23.83 12.98 6.16
C LEU A 189 22.34 12.61 6.27
N TYR A 190 22.02 11.56 7.04
CA TYR A 190 20.66 11.11 7.31
C TYR A 190 19.80 12.20 8.00
N ASN A 191 20.35 12.86 9.02
CA ASN A 191 19.64 13.92 9.72
C ASN A 191 19.49 15.20 8.87
N TRP A 192 20.44 15.51 7.99
CA TRP A 192 20.27 16.61 7.03
C TRP A 192 19.19 16.29 5.99
N ALA A 193 19.08 15.04 5.53
CA ALA A 193 18.00 14.61 4.65
C ALA A 193 16.61 14.78 5.31
N LEU A 194 16.49 14.49 6.62
CA LEU A 194 15.27 14.80 7.40
C LEU A 194 15.00 16.31 7.47
N VAL A 195 16.02 17.14 7.70
CA VAL A 195 15.89 18.61 7.72
C VAL A 195 15.47 19.17 6.35
N LEU A 196 15.91 18.55 5.26
CA LEU A 196 15.46 18.86 3.90
C LEU A 196 13.99 18.48 3.67
N GLN A 197 13.54 17.30 4.13
CA GLN A 197 12.12 16.92 4.07
C GLN A 197 11.22 17.87 4.88
N GLU A 198 11.55 18.14 6.14
CA GLU A 198 10.74 19.04 6.99
C GLU A 198 10.76 20.48 6.45
N SER A 199 11.87 20.92 5.84
CA SER A 199 11.92 22.19 5.09
C SER A 199 10.97 22.16 3.88
N ALA A 200 10.86 21.03 3.17
CA ALA A 200 9.99 20.85 2.01
C ALA A 200 8.49 20.81 2.37
N ASP A 201 8.14 20.34 3.56
CA ASP A 201 6.78 20.43 4.12
C ASP A 201 6.43 21.84 4.65
N ASN A 202 7.44 22.66 4.96
CA ASN A 202 7.30 24.06 5.38
C ASN A 202 7.28 25.07 4.21
N VAL A 203 7.42 24.59 2.96
CA VAL A 203 7.29 25.41 1.75
C VAL A 203 5.83 25.80 1.52
N SER A 204 5.57 27.08 1.25
CA SER A 204 4.23 27.57 0.85
C SER A 204 3.76 26.86 -0.45
N PRO A 205 2.48 26.44 -0.57
CA PRO A 205 1.96 25.79 -1.78
C PRO A 205 2.19 26.58 -3.08
N ASP A 206 2.20 27.92 -3.01
CA ASP A 206 2.42 28.82 -4.16
C ASP A 206 3.92 29.08 -4.46
N SER A 207 4.85 28.50 -3.69
CA SER A 207 6.29 28.75 -3.81
C SER A 207 6.90 28.06 -5.03
N THR A 208 7.29 28.86 -6.02
CA THR A 208 8.05 28.37 -7.19
C THR A 208 9.54 28.15 -6.87
N SER A 209 10.11 28.92 -5.92
CA SER A 209 11.51 28.80 -5.52
C SER A 209 11.68 29.21 -4.04
N PRO A 210 12.18 28.32 -3.16
CA PRO A 210 12.45 26.90 -3.43
C PRO A 210 11.15 26.15 -3.69
N SER A 211 11.18 25.17 -4.58
CA SER A 211 10.06 24.26 -4.79
C SER A 211 10.16 23.06 -3.84
N LYS A 212 9.01 22.47 -3.49
CA LYS A 212 8.98 21.25 -2.66
C LYS A 212 9.75 20.09 -3.30
N ASP A 213 9.68 19.92 -4.62
CA ASP A 213 10.39 18.86 -5.34
C ASP A 213 11.91 19.03 -5.31
N ALA A 214 12.44 20.26 -5.34
CA ALA A 214 13.88 20.51 -5.25
C ALA A 214 14.46 20.12 -3.88
N LEU A 215 13.78 20.49 -2.79
CA LEU A 215 14.19 20.10 -1.43
C LEU A 215 14.09 18.58 -1.21
N LEU A 216 13.04 17.94 -1.74
CA LEU A 216 12.91 16.48 -1.69
C LEU A 216 13.92 15.75 -2.59
N GLU A 217 14.39 16.36 -3.68
CA GLU A 217 15.49 15.80 -4.48
C GLU A 217 16.83 15.82 -3.72
N GLU A 218 17.18 16.94 -3.08
CA GLU A 218 18.39 16.99 -2.24
C GLU A 218 18.28 16.03 -1.03
N ALA A 219 17.09 15.89 -0.44
CA ALA A 219 16.85 14.86 0.58
C ALA A 219 17.13 13.45 0.03
N CYS A 220 16.69 13.14 -1.20
CA CYS A 220 16.96 11.85 -1.84
C CYS A 220 18.46 11.62 -2.09
N LYS A 221 19.21 12.66 -2.50
CA LYS A 221 20.67 12.57 -2.68
C LYS A 221 21.39 12.30 -1.35
N LYS A 222 20.98 12.97 -0.27
CA LYS A 222 21.54 12.78 1.08
C LYS A 222 21.17 11.41 1.69
N TYR A 223 20.00 10.86 1.39
CA TYR A 223 19.68 9.47 1.76
C TYR A 223 20.46 8.42 0.96
N ASP A 224 20.69 8.61 -0.34
CA ASP A 224 21.57 7.74 -1.14
C ASP A 224 23.01 7.77 -0.57
N GLU A 225 23.52 8.95 -0.25
CA GLU A 225 24.84 9.14 0.38
C GLU A 225 24.94 8.40 1.73
N ALA A 226 23.97 8.61 2.64
CA ALA A 226 23.92 7.94 3.95
C ALA A 226 23.74 6.41 3.85
N THR A 227 22.94 5.90 2.91
CA THR A 227 22.70 4.45 2.75
C THR A 227 23.82 3.71 2.02
N ARG A 228 24.64 4.40 1.22
CA ARG A 228 25.91 3.85 0.70
C ARG A 228 26.94 3.65 1.82
N LEU A 229 27.03 4.62 2.75
CA LEU A 229 27.94 4.57 3.89
C LEU A 229 27.46 3.57 4.98
N CYS A 230 26.15 3.52 5.25
CA CYS A 230 25.56 2.57 6.20
C CYS A 230 24.41 1.75 5.55
N PRO A 231 24.71 0.67 4.80
CA PRO A 231 23.70 -0.17 4.10
C PRO A 231 22.71 -0.93 5.00
N THR A 232 22.80 -0.77 6.31
CA THR A 232 21.91 -1.32 7.35
C THR A 232 20.99 -0.28 8.00
N LEU A 233 21.11 1.00 7.64
CA LEU A 233 20.32 2.10 8.21
C LEU A 233 18.87 2.08 7.70
N HIS A 234 18.03 1.24 8.31
CA HIS A 234 16.64 1.02 7.87
C HIS A 234 15.80 2.30 7.84
N ASP A 235 16.03 3.24 8.76
CA ASP A 235 15.26 4.49 8.83
C ASP A 235 15.62 5.46 7.70
N ALA A 236 16.85 5.40 7.17
CA ALA A 236 17.21 6.13 5.95
C ALA A 236 16.46 5.56 4.74
N PHE A 237 16.48 4.23 4.54
CA PHE A 237 15.69 3.60 3.47
C PHE A 237 14.18 3.89 3.60
N TYR A 238 13.64 3.91 4.82
CA TYR A 238 12.24 4.18 5.09
C TYR A 238 11.86 5.64 4.79
N ASN A 239 12.58 6.62 5.33
CA ASN A 239 12.27 8.04 5.12
C ASN A 239 12.59 8.48 3.67
N TRP A 240 13.62 7.91 3.05
CA TRP A 240 13.87 8.08 1.61
C TRP A 240 12.69 7.59 0.77
N ALA A 241 12.12 6.42 1.10
CA ALA A 241 10.94 5.93 0.41
C ALA A 241 9.74 6.88 0.55
N ILE A 242 9.57 7.56 1.68
CA ILE A 242 8.58 8.64 1.87
C ILE A 242 8.90 9.83 0.94
N ALA A 243 10.13 10.35 0.97
CA ALA A 243 10.54 11.46 0.12
C ALA A 243 10.27 11.17 -1.37
N ILE A 244 10.67 9.98 -1.86
CA ILE A 244 10.40 9.54 -3.24
C ILE A 244 8.89 9.43 -3.50
N SER A 245 8.10 8.95 -2.54
CA SER A 245 6.64 8.86 -2.67
C SER A 245 6.00 10.23 -2.86
N ASP A 246 6.46 11.26 -2.14
CA ASP A 246 5.94 12.63 -2.29
C ASP A 246 6.35 13.27 -3.61
N ARG A 247 7.58 13.01 -4.09
CA ARG A 247 7.99 13.36 -5.47
C ARG A 247 7.09 12.67 -6.50
N ALA A 248 6.79 11.39 -6.32
CA ALA A 248 5.92 10.63 -7.23
C ALA A 248 4.50 11.21 -7.30
N LYS A 249 3.91 11.60 -6.16
CA LYS A 249 2.60 12.30 -6.11
C LYS A 249 2.61 13.59 -6.93
N MET A 250 3.65 14.43 -6.79
CA MET A 250 3.77 15.68 -7.55
C MET A 250 3.93 15.46 -9.07
N ARG A 251 4.45 14.30 -9.51
CA ARG A 251 4.52 13.91 -10.93
C ARG A 251 3.26 13.18 -11.43
N GLY A 252 2.24 12.99 -10.59
CA GLY A 252 0.90 12.52 -10.97
C GLY A 252 0.88 11.14 -11.65
N ARG A 253 0.27 11.06 -12.85
CA ARG A 253 0.15 9.81 -13.64
C ARG A 253 1.11 9.77 -14.83
N THR A 254 2.36 10.17 -14.62
CA THR A 254 3.41 10.18 -15.65
C THR A 254 4.31 8.93 -15.57
N LYS A 255 5.11 8.69 -16.61
CA LYS A 255 6.16 7.65 -16.58
C LYS A 255 7.26 7.93 -15.56
N GLU A 256 7.50 9.20 -15.25
CA GLU A 256 8.41 9.60 -14.16
C GLU A 256 7.85 9.19 -12.80
N ALA A 257 6.55 9.44 -12.54
CA ALA A 257 5.88 8.95 -11.34
C ALA A 257 5.93 7.41 -11.23
N GLU A 258 5.80 6.68 -12.34
CA GLU A 258 5.92 5.22 -12.36
C GLU A 258 7.30 4.72 -11.90
N GLU A 259 8.39 5.35 -12.36
CA GLU A 259 9.75 4.99 -11.91
C GLU A 259 10.06 5.46 -10.49
N LEU A 260 9.56 6.62 -10.06
CA LEU A 260 9.65 7.08 -8.68
C LEU A 260 8.91 6.11 -7.74
N TRP A 261 7.67 5.71 -8.05
CA TRP A 261 6.96 4.72 -7.24
C TRP A 261 7.68 3.37 -7.20
N LYS A 262 8.24 2.87 -8.32
CA LYS A 262 9.10 1.66 -8.33
C LYS A 262 10.36 1.81 -7.47
N LEU A 263 10.93 3.01 -7.36
CA LEU A 263 12.06 3.30 -6.47
C LEU A 263 11.63 3.37 -5.00
N ALA A 264 10.50 4.01 -4.69
CA ALA A 264 9.92 4.04 -3.34
C ALA A 264 9.62 2.61 -2.84
N THR A 265 8.99 1.76 -3.66
CA THR A 265 8.68 0.38 -3.27
C THR A 265 9.91 -0.48 -3.00
N ARG A 266 11.05 -0.22 -3.69
CA ARG A 266 12.33 -0.89 -3.43
C ARG A 266 12.98 -0.41 -2.12
N ASN A 267 12.86 0.87 -1.80
CA ASN A 267 13.36 1.42 -0.54
C ASN A 267 12.51 0.98 0.66
N TYR A 268 11.18 0.92 0.54
CA TYR A 268 10.33 0.28 1.54
C TYR A 268 10.64 -1.21 1.74
N GLU A 269 10.85 -1.95 0.65
CA GLU A 269 11.29 -3.35 0.72
C GLU A 269 12.59 -3.50 1.51
N LYS A 270 13.60 -2.68 1.19
CA LYS A 270 14.90 -2.70 1.87
C LYS A 270 14.78 -2.31 3.36
N ALA A 271 13.97 -1.32 3.69
CA ALA A 271 13.69 -0.94 5.08
C ALA A 271 13.03 -2.09 5.87
N VAL A 272 12.03 -2.76 5.29
CA VAL A 272 11.33 -3.90 5.91
C VAL A 272 12.21 -5.16 5.97
N GLN A 273 13.12 -5.38 5.01
CA GLN A 273 14.10 -6.47 5.09
C GLN A 273 15.10 -6.26 6.24
N LEU A 274 15.49 -5.01 6.53
CA LEU A 274 16.39 -4.65 7.62
C LEU A 274 15.66 -4.59 8.98
N ASN A 275 14.42 -4.11 9.01
CA ASN A 275 13.58 -4.06 10.20
C ASN A 275 12.16 -4.60 9.91
N TRP A 276 12.01 -5.91 10.05
CA TRP A 276 10.79 -6.64 9.68
C TRP A 276 9.61 -6.42 10.64
N ASN A 277 9.83 -5.86 11.83
CA ASN A 277 8.81 -5.77 12.88
C ASN A 277 8.02 -4.44 12.90
N SER A 278 8.05 -3.66 11.82
CA SER A 278 7.34 -2.38 11.69
C SER A 278 6.01 -2.52 10.91
N PRO A 279 4.84 -2.45 11.57
CA PRO A 279 3.54 -2.38 10.89
C PRO A 279 3.44 -1.15 9.98
N GLN A 280 3.97 -0.01 10.44
CA GLN A 280 3.91 1.28 9.74
C GLN A 280 4.69 1.24 8.41
N ALA A 281 5.87 0.60 8.38
CA ALA A 281 6.64 0.43 7.15
C ALA A 281 5.94 -0.51 6.15
N LEU A 282 5.34 -1.59 6.63
CA LEU A 282 4.54 -2.51 5.80
C LEU A 282 3.27 -1.86 5.24
N ASN A 283 2.56 -1.04 6.03
CA ASN A 283 1.41 -0.25 5.56
C ASN A 283 1.82 0.77 4.49
N ASN A 284 2.90 1.54 4.71
CA ASN A 284 3.37 2.50 3.71
C ASN A 284 3.85 1.82 2.42
N TRP A 285 4.48 0.64 2.52
CA TRP A 285 4.81 -0.18 1.35
C TRP A 285 3.55 -0.59 0.58
N GLY A 286 2.50 -1.03 1.30
CA GLY A 286 1.19 -1.34 0.73
C GLY A 286 0.58 -0.14 -0.02
N LEU A 287 0.63 1.06 0.57
CA LEU A 287 0.13 2.30 -0.04
C LEU A 287 0.94 2.69 -1.30
N ALA A 288 2.27 2.60 -1.25
CA ALA A 288 3.11 2.87 -2.42
C ALA A 288 2.87 1.87 -3.57
N LEU A 289 2.57 0.60 -3.25
CA LEU A 289 2.13 -0.40 -4.23
C LEU A 289 0.72 -0.10 -4.77
N GLN A 290 -0.20 0.39 -3.92
CA GLN A 290 -1.55 0.79 -4.34
C GLN A 290 -1.51 1.96 -5.34
N GLU A 291 -0.74 3.02 -5.05
CA GLU A 291 -0.53 4.15 -5.96
C GLU A 291 0.12 3.71 -7.29
N LEU A 292 1.19 2.90 -7.22
CA LEU A 292 1.81 2.32 -8.41
C LEU A 292 0.81 1.50 -9.25
N SER A 293 -0.07 0.73 -8.60
CA SER A 293 -1.11 -0.06 -9.27
C SER A 293 -2.14 0.79 -10.01
N GLY A 294 -2.29 2.07 -9.64
CA GLY A 294 -3.19 3.03 -10.29
C GLY A 294 -2.66 3.63 -11.60
N ILE A 295 -1.37 3.42 -11.93
CA ILE A 295 -0.72 4.04 -13.10
C ILE A 295 0.01 3.05 -14.04
N VAL A 296 0.35 1.84 -13.59
CA VAL A 296 0.96 0.82 -14.46
C VAL A 296 -0.04 0.23 -15.49
N PRO A 297 0.45 -0.38 -16.59
CA PRO A 297 -0.39 -1.18 -17.47
C PRO A 297 -1.13 -2.31 -16.75
N ALA A 298 -2.37 -2.60 -17.17
CA ALA A 298 -3.25 -3.58 -16.51
C ALA A 298 -2.64 -4.97 -16.32
N ARG A 299 -1.78 -5.42 -17.25
CA ARG A 299 -1.01 -6.67 -17.18
C ARG A 299 -0.09 -6.79 -15.95
N GLU A 300 0.33 -5.66 -15.37
CA GLU A 300 1.20 -5.60 -14.19
C GLU A 300 0.40 -5.29 -12.91
N LYS A 301 -0.69 -4.51 -13.03
CA LYS A 301 -1.58 -4.11 -11.92
C LYS A 301 -1.93 -5.27 -10.97
N GLN A 302 -2.42 -6.38 -11.51
CA GLN A 302 -2.90 -7.52 -10.70
C GLN A 302 -1.81 -8.12 -9.79
N LYS A 303 -0.55 -8.15 -10.23
CA LYS A 303 0.59 -8.61 -9.41
C LYS A 303 0.94 -7.60 -8.31
N ILE A 304 0.84 -6.31 -8.61
CA ILE A 304 1.14 -5.24 -7.66
C ILE A 304 0.06 -5.16 -6.58
N VAL A 305 -1.23 -5.23 -6.95
CA VAL A 305 -2.37 -5.28 -6.01
C VAL A 305 -2.27 -6.48 -5.06
N ARG A 306 -1.97 -7.69 -5.59
CA ARG A 306 -1.76 -8.89 -4.75
C ARG A 306 -0.56 -8.73 -3.81
N THR A 307 0.50 -8.04 -4.24
CA THR A 307 1.63 -7.68 -3.35
C THR A 307 1.20 -6.69 -2.26
N ALA A 308 0.42 -5.65 -2.59
CA ALA A 308 -0.08 -4.66 -1.62
C ALA A 308 -0.93 -5.31 -0.53
N ILE A 309 -1.86 -6.19 -0.91
CA ILE A 309 -2.69 -6.99 0.01
C ILE A 309 -1.81 -7.77 1.00
N SER A 310 -0.74 -8.40 0.52
CA SER A 310 0.22 -9.11 1.39
C SER A 310 0.91 -8.19 2.39
N LYS A 311 1.24 -6.94 2.03
CA LYS A 311 1.90 -6.01 2.97
C LYS A 311 0.94 -5.46 4.02
N PHE A 312 -0.30 -5.13 3.64
CA PHE A 312 -1.31 -4.73 4.64
C PHE A 312 -1.65 -5.88 5.60
N ARG A 313 -1.83 -7.12 5.10
CA ARG A 313 -2.00 -8.30 5.97
C ARG A 313 -0.83 -8.48 6.94
N ALA A 314 0.41 -8.36 6.46
CA ALA A 314 1.59 -8.46 7.33
C ALA A 314 1.63 -7.35 8.40
N ALA A 315 1.24 -6.12 8.07
CA ALA A 315 1.14 -5.03 9.05
C ALA A 315 0.10 -5.35 10.14
N ILE A 316 -1.07 -5.88 9.76
CA ILE A 316 -2.14 -6.28 10.69
C ILE A 316 -1.71 -7.49 11.54
N GLN A 317 -0.94 -8.42 10.98
CA GLN A 317 -0.43 -9.58 11.73
C GLN A 317 0.64 -9.22 12.77
N LEU A 318 1.35 -8.11 12.60
CA LEU A 318 2.23 -7.53 13.63
C LEU A 318 1.46 -6.69 14.65
N GLN A 319 0.39 -6.00 14.23
CA GLN A 319 -0.46 -5.19 15.11
C GLN A 319 -1.94 -5.31 14.70
N PHE A 320 -2.67 -6.23 15.34
CA PHE A 320 -4.06 -6.55 14.95
C PHE A 320 -5.07 -5.41 15.14
N ASP A 321 -4.76 -4.37 15.93
CA ASP A 321 -5.62 -3.19 16.10
C ASP A 321 -5.28 -2.02 15.15
N PHE A 322 -4.36 -2.23 14.19
CA PHE A 322 -3.86 -1.18 13.33
C PHE A 322 -4.87 -0.78 12.24
N HIS A 323 -5.90 -0.05 12.67
CA HIS A 323 -7.08 0.34 11.90
C HIS A 323 -6.77 0.98 10.53
N ARG A 324 -5.66 1.72 10.39
CA ARG A 324 -5.21 2.25 9.09
C ARG A 324 -4.92 1.12 8.09
N ALA A 325 -4.13 0.12 8.48
CA ALA A 325 -3.83 -1.03 7.61
C ALA A 325 -5.07 -1.89 7.34
N ILE A 326 -5.96 -2.05 8.33
CA ILE A 326 -7.24 -2.74 8.20
C ILE A 326 -8.13 -2.03 7.16
N TYR A 327 -8.27 -0.71 7.26
CA TYR A 327 -9.02 0.11 6.31
C TYR A 327 -8.40 0.06 4.91
N ASN A 328 -7.08 0.26 4.79
CA ASN A 328 -6.38 0.26 3.51
C ASN A 328 -6.52 -1.09 2.79
N LEU A 329 -6.43 -2.22 3.52
CA LEU A 329 -6.72 -3.55 2.96
C LEU A 329 -8.17 -3.66 2.48
N GLY A 330 -9.14 -3.15 3.23
CA GLY A 330 -10.54 -3.07 2.82
C GLY A 330 -10.73 -2.29 1.50
N THR A 331 -10.08 -1.14 1.34
CA THR A 331 -10.18 -0.34 0.10
C THR A 331 -9.49 -1.02 -1.10
N VAL A 332 -8.35 -1.69 -0.90
CA VAL A 332 -7.68 -2.45 -1.97
C VAL A 332 -8.49 -3.67 -2.40
N LEU A 333 -9.14 -4.36 -1.47
CA LEU A 333 -10.05 -5.46 -1.78
C LEU A 333 -11.27 -4.99 -2.57
N TYR A 334 -11.81 -3.79 -2.27
CA TYR A 334 -12.86 -3.16 -3.08
C TYR A 334 -12.39 -2.91 -4.52
N GLY A 335 -11.23 -2.27 -4.68
CA GLY A 335 -10.64 -1.99 -6.00
C GLY A 335 -10.37 -3.26 -6.82
N LEU A 336 -9.93 -4.34 -6.16
CA LEU A 336 -9.72 -5.64 -6.79
C LEU A 336 -11.05 -6.29 -7.22
N ALA A 337 -12.13 -6.13 -6.46
CA ALA A 337 -13.46 -6.60 -6.82
C ALA A 337 -13.99 -5.88 -8.08
N GLU A 338 -13.86 -4.55 -8.12
CA GLU A 338 -14.19 -3.71 -9.28
C GLU A 338 -13.39 -4.10 -10.53
N ASP A 339 -12.06 -4.23 -10.43
CA ASP A 339 -11.19 -4.64 -11.55
C ASP A 339 -11.58 -6.04 -12.09
N THR A 340 -11.82 -7.00 -11.18
CA THR A 340 -12.18 -8.38 -11.53
C THR A 340 -13.55 -8.43 -12.21
N LEU A 341 -14.52 -7.66 -11.72
CA LEU A 341 -15.85 -7.52 -12.31
C LEU A 341 -15.79 -6.90 -13.72
N ARG A 342 -15.00 -5.82 -13.90
CA ARG A 342 -14.86 -5.11 -15.18
C ARG A 342 -14.11 -5.89 -16.24
N THR A 343 -13.14 -6.72 -15.83
CA THR A 343 -12.33 -7.52 -16.76
C THR A 343 -13.13 -8.66 -17.40
N GLY A 344 -14.25 -9.07 -16.78
CA GLY A 344 -15.13 -10.13 -17.32
C GLY A 344 -14.42 -11.48 -17.47
N GLY A 345 -13.29 -11.67 -16.79
CA GLY A 345 -12.41 -12.81 -16.96
C GLY A 345 -13.12 -14.11 -16.63
N SER A 346 -12.86 -15.15 -17.43
CA SER A 346 -13.33 -16.51 -17.14
C SER A 346 -12.80 -16.93 -15.78
N VAL A 347 -13.68 -16.93 -14.77
CA VAL A 347 -13.33 -17.27 -13.39
C VAL A 347 -12.82 -18.72 -13.37
N SER A 348 -11.49 -18.88 -13.33
CA SER A 348 -10.91 -20.17 -13.03
C SER A 348 -11.40 -20.58 -11.65
N ALA A 349 -11.64 -21.88 -11.41
CA ALA A 349 -12.23 -22.35 -10.15
C ALA A 349 -11.34 -22.15 -8.89
N GLN A 350 -10.23 -21.41 -9.04
CA GLN A 350 -9.26 -21.06 -8.00
C GLN A 350 -9.20 -19.54 -7.74
N GLU A 351 -9.82 -18.68 -8.57
CA GLU A 351 -9.84 -17.23 -8.33
C GLU A 351 -11.07 -16.78 -7.55
N VAL A 352 -10.85 -15.92 -6.54
CA VAL A 352 -11.87 -15.42 -5.64
C VAL A 352 -12.88 -14.54 -6.40
N SER A 353 -14.17 -14.87 -6.30
CA SER A 353 -15.22 -14.12 -6.99
C SER A 353 -15.31 -12.65 -6.52
N PRO A 354 -15.75 -11.71 -7.38
CA PRO A 354 -15.95 -10.31 -6.98
C PRO A 354 -16.84 -10.15 -5.73
N ASN A 355 -17.87 -10.99 -5.57
CA ASN A 355 -18.78 -10.91 -4.43
C ASN A 355 -18.10 -11.28 -3.09
N GLU A 356 -17.17 -12.26 -3.09
CA GLU A 356 -16.38 -12.57 -1.89
C GLU A 356 -15.33 -11.47 -1.63
N LEU A 357 -14.75 -10.85 -2.67
CA LEU A 357 -13.85 -9.70 -2.51
C LEU A 357 -14.58 -8.48 -1.92
N TYR A 358 -15.81 -8.19 -2.36
CA TYR A 358 -16.68 -7.17 -1.77
C TYR A 358 -17.07 -7.50 -0.31
N SER A 359 -17.41 -8.75 -0.02
CA SER A 359 -17.69 -9.23 1.34
C SER A 359 -16.47 -9.05 2.26
N GLN A 360 -15.28 -9.46 1.83
CA GLN A 360 -14.03 -9.26 2.57
C GLN A 360 -13.72 -7.76 2.77
N SER A 361 -13.87 -6.94 1.72
CA SER A 361 -13.72 -5.48 1.82
C SER A 361 -14.64 -4.88 2.91
N ALA A 362 -15.89 -5.31 2.95
CA ALA A 362 -16.87 -4.87 3.94
C ALA A 362 -16.53 -5.32 5.37
N ILE A 363 -16.03 -6.55 5.55
CA ILE A 363 -15.52 -7.06 6.84
C ILE A 363 -14.39 -6.17 7.36
N TYR A 364 -13.42 -5.86 6.50
CA TYR A 364 -12.28 -4.99 6.83
C TYR A 364 -12.71 -3.56 7.18
N ILE A 365 -13.58 -2.94 6.38
CA ILE A 365 -14.05 -1.57 6.63
C ILE A 365 -14.93 -1.50 7.90
N ALA A 366 -15.78 -2.51 8.16
CA ALA A 366 -16.53 -2.62 9.41
C ALA A 366 -15.61 -2.75 10.63
N ALA A 367 -14.54 -3.55 10.53
CA ALA A 367 -13.57 -3.71 11.62
C ALA A 367 -12.78 -2.41 11.90
N ALA A 368 -12.36 -1.69 10.85
CA ALA A 368 -11.71 -0.39 11.01
C ALA A 368 -12.64 0.62 11.71
N HIS A 369 -13.92 0.69 11.31
CA HIS A 369 -14.91 1.55 11.95
C HIS A 369 -15.18 1.13 13.41
N ALA A 370 -15.28 -0.16 13.71
CA ALA A 370 -15.48 -0.64 15.08
C ALA A 370 -14.32 -0.24 16.02
N LEU A 371 -13.08 -0.29 15.54
CA LEU A 371 -11.89 0.12 16.30
C LEU A 371 -11.78 1.65 16.45
N LYS A 372 -12.28 2.43 15.47
CA LYS A 372 -12.27 3.91 15.47
C LYS A 372 -13.60 4.48 14.97
N PRO A 373 -14.69 4.44 15.77
CA PRO A 373 -16.00 4.90 15.32
C PRO A 373 -16.06 6.41 15.07
N ASN A 374 -15.17 7.19 15.70
CA ASN A 374 -15.08 8.64 15.55
C ASN A 374 -14.46 9.08 14.21
N TYR A 375 -13.97 8.15 13.38
CA TYR A 375 -13.32 8.47 12.10
C TYR A 375 -14.39 8.54 10.99
N SER A 376 -14.64 9.75 10.50
CA SER A 376 -15.64 10.10 9.48
C SER A 376 -15.47 9.29 8.19
N VAL A 377 -14.21 9.08 7.76
CA VAL A 377 -13.83 8.24 6.62
C VAL A 377 -14.42 6.84 6.76
N TYR A 378 -14.15 6.16 7.88
CA TYR A 378 -14.59 4.78 8.10
C TYR A 378 -16.12 4.69 8.16
N SER A 379 -16.80 5.67 8.78
CA SER A 379 -18.26 5.71 8.79
C SER A 379 -18.87 5.88 7.39
N SER A 380 -18.20 6.63 6.51
CA SER A 380 -18.67 6.92 5.15
C SER A 380 -18.36 5.79 4.19
N ALA A 381 -17.17 5.18 4.27
CA ALA A 381 -16.84 3.96 3.55
C ALA A 381 -17.75 2.80 3.96
N LEU A 382 -18.01 2.64 5.27
CA LEU A 382 -18.94 1.62 5.78
C LEU A 382 -20.35 1.80 5.21
N ARG A 383 -20.84 3.03 5.05
CA ARG A 383 -22.15 3.30 4.44
C ARG A 383 -22.27 2.74 3.02
N LEU A 384 -21.18 2.71 2.26
CA LEU A 384 -21.14 2.16 0.90
C LEU A 384 -21.09 0.62 0.87
N VAL A 385 -20.36 -0.01 1.80
CA VAL A 385 -20.08 -1.46 1.77
C VAL A 385 -20.91 -2.29 2.75
N ARG A 386 -21.64 -1.69 3.70
CA ARG A 386 -22.40 -2.43 4.74
C ARG A 386 -23.40 -3.43 4.16
N SER A 387 -24.01 -3.14 3.01
CA SER A 387 -24.94 -4.06 2.32
C SER A 387 -24.25 -5.27 1.65
N MET A 388 -22.92 -5.33 1.66
CA MET A 388 -22.11 -6.47 1.20
C MET A 388 -21.79 -7.45 2.33
N LEU A 389 -22.11 -7.11 3.59
CA LEU A 389 -22.03 -8.02 4.73
C LEU A 389 -23.25 -8.98 4.77
N PRO A 390 -23.08 -10.21 5.28
CA PRO A 390 -24.17 -11.17 5.47
C PRO A 390 -24.98 -10.87 6.76
N LEU A 391 -25.51 -9.65 6.86
CA LEU A 391 -26.26 -9.12 8.01
C LEU A 391 -27.37 -10.10 8.48
N PRO A 392 -27.56 -10.32 9.79
CA PRO A 392 -26.95 -9.61 10.92
C PRO A 392 -25.57 -10.14 11.36
N HIS A 393 -24.85 -10.87 10.49
CA HIS A 393 -23.54 -11.46 10.78
C HIS A 393 -22.41 -10.70 10.08
N LEU A 394 -21.18 -10.85 10.55
CA LEU A 394 -19.98 -10.29 9.90
C LEU A 394 -19.48 -11.19 8.76
N LYS A 395 -19.47 -12.52 8.97
CA LYS A 395 -19.16 -13.50 7.91
C LYS A 395 -20.10 -14.70 7.98
N VAL A 396 -20.46 -15.24 6.82
CA VAL A 396 -21.10 -16.54 6.63
C VAL A 396 -20.33 -17.28 5.55
N GLY A 397 -20.24 -18.61 5.66
CA GLY A 397 -19.56 -19.43 4.66
C GLY A 397 -19.50 -20.90 5.07
N TYR A 398 -18.71 -21.68 4.34
CA TYR A 398 -18.57 -23.12 4.60
C TYR A 398 -17.22 -23.45 5.24
N LEU A 399 -17.26 -24.40 6.18
CA LEU A 399 -16.10 -25.07 6.75
C LEU A 399 -16.42 -26.56 6.93
N THR A 400 -15.43 -27.41 6.71
CA THR A 400 -15.48 -28.84 7.02
C THR A 400 -15.06 -29.06 8.47
N ALA A 401 -15.93 -29.72 9.23
CA ALA A 401 -15.84 -29.79 10.68
C ALA A 401 -16.12 -31.21 11.21
N PRO A 402 -15.57 -31.59 12.37
CA PRO A 402 -15.76 -32.93 12.94
C PRO A 402 -17.16 -33.10 13.57
N PRO A 403 -17.54 -34.33 13.96
CA PRO A 403 -18.70 -34.57 14.82
C PRO A 403 -18.59 -33.81 16.15
N VAL A 404 -19.70 -33.22 16.61
CA VAL A 404 -19.70 -32.35 17.79
C VAL A 404 -19.36 -33.14 19.06
N GLY A 405 -18.29 -32.72 19.75
CA GLY A 405 -17.74 -33.42 20.92
C GLY A 405 -16.60 -34.41 20.61
N ALA A 406 -16.22 -34.59 19.34
CA ALA A 406 -15.11 -35.44 18.92
C ALA A 406 -14.11 -34.65 18.06
N SER A 407 -13.27 -33.82 18.69
CA SER A 407 -12.30 -32.94 17.99
C SER A 407 -11.31 -33.71 17.10
N ILE A 408 -10.99 -34.95 17.46
CA ILE A 408 -10.25 -35.91 16.63
C ILE A 408 -11.24 -36.99 16.20
N ALA A 409 -11.55 -37.04 14.90
CA ALA A 409 -12.45 -38.01 14.30
C ALA A 409 -11.92 -38.49 12.93
N PRO A 410 -12.23 -39.73 12.48
CA PRO A 410 -11.86 -40.22 11.16
C PRO A 410 -12.32 -39.27 10.05
N HIS A 411 -11.50 -39.06 9.00
CA HIS A 411 -11.78 -38.05 7.96
C HIS A 411 -13.16 -38.18 7.31
N ASN A 412 -13.69 -39.40 7.17
CA ASN A 412 -15.01 -39.68 6.61
C ASN A 412 -16.18 -39.15 7.46
N ASP A 413 -15.97 -38.90 8.76
CA ASP A 413 -17.01 -38.39 9.67
C ASP A 413 -17.10 -36.86 9.65
N TRP A 414 -16.06 -36.17 9.17
CA TRP A 414 -16.03 -34.72 9.01
C TRP A 414 -16.99 -34.28 7.90
N LYS A 415 -17.74 -33.19 8.14
CA LYS A 415 -18.83 -32.77 7.27
C LYS A 415 -18.74 -31.27 6.98
N ARG A 416 -18.59 -30.94 5.69
CA ARG A 416 -18.76 -29.58 5.17
C ARG A 416 -20.11 -29.03 5.62
N SER A 417 -20.04 -27.97 6.40
CA SER A 417 -21.17 -27.35 7.09
C SER A 417 -21.10 -25.84 6.90
N GLU A 418 -22.25 -25.19 7.01
CA GLU A 418 -22.33 -23.73 6.97
C GLU A 418 -22.08 -23.18 8.38
N PHE A 419 -21.33 -22.08 8.47
CA PHE A 419 -20.97 -21.39 9.70
C PHE A 419 -21.28 -19.91 9.56
N LEU A 420 -21.68 -19.28 10.66
CA LEU A 420 -21.81 -17.83 10.82
C LEU A 420 -20.82 -17.32 11.89
N LEU A 421 -20.37 -16.09 11.71
CA LEU A 421 -19.53 -15.33 12.64
C LEU A 421 -20.19 -13.97 12.86
N ASP A 422 -20.56 -13.69 14.10
CA ASP A 422 -21.11 -12.40 14.55
C ASP A 422 -20.07 -11.68 15.45
N HIS A 423 -20.52 -10.86 16.41
CA HIS A 423 -19.67 -10.10 17.32
C HIS A 423 -19.39 -10.81 18.66
N GLU A 424 -20.08 -11.93 18.92
CA GLU A 424 -19.96 -12.73 20.14
C GLU A 424 -19.34 -14.11 19.88
N LYS A 425 -19.55 -14.72 18.70
CA LYS A 425 -19.29 -16.15 18.46
C LYS A 425 -19.10 -16.52 16.98
N LEU A 426 -18.41 -17.65 16.78
CA LEU A 426 -18.47 -18.50 15.59
C LEU A 426 -19.45 -19.65 15.87
N GLN A 427 -20.44 -19.89 15.01
CA GLN A 427 -21.44 -20.95 15.21
C GLN A 427 -21.75 -21.72 13.91
N GLN A 428 -21.78 -23.05 14.01
CA GLN A 428 -22.23 -23.96 12.95
C GLN A 428 -23.77 -23.89 12.82
N ILE A 429 -24.28 -23.74 11.59
CA ILE A 429 -25.72 -23.67 11.33
C ILE A 429 -26.34 -25.09 11.40
N PRO A 430 -27.43 -25.31 12.16
CA PRO A 430 -28.09 -26.61 12.20
C PRO A 430 -28.67 -26.99 10.83
N ARG A 431 -28.28 -28.15 10.28
CA ARG A 431 -28.91 -28.68 9.06
C ARG A 431 -30.42 -28.88 9.29
N GLY A 432 -31.25 -28.03 8.66
CA GLY A 432 -32.71 -28.18 8.62
C GLY A 432 -33.56 -26.92 8.78
N GLU A 433 -32.99 -25.73 8.98
CA GLU A 433 -33.77 -24.50 9.24
C GLU A 433 -34.13 -23.67 8.00
N TYR A 434 -33.80 -24.16 6.80
CA TYR A 434 -34.25 -23.59 5.52
C TYR A 434 -35.76 -23.83 5.28
N LYS A 435 -36.60 -23.09 6.02
CA LYS A 435 -38.03 -22.91 5.75
C LYS A 435 -38.34 -21.43 5.54
N GLN A 436 -38.46 -21.05 4.27
CA GLN A 436 -39.18 -19.84 3.88
C GLN A 436 -40.60 -19.88 4.45
N VAL A 437 -41.16 -18.72 4.83
CA VAL A 437 -42.48 -18.61 5.46
C VAL A 437 -43.49 -18.00 4.46
N PRO A 438 -44.40 -18.80 3.89
CA PRO A 438 -45.68 -18.30 3.37
C PRO A 438 -46.65 -18.05 4.53
N PRO A 439 -47.64 -17.14 4.37
CA PRO A 439 -48.60 -16.85 5.43
C PRO A 439 -49.48 -18.06 5.76
N GLN A 440 -49.82 -18.19 7.05
CA GLN A 440 -50.55 -19.33 7.59
C GLN A 440 -52.00 -19.40 7.07
N ASN A 441 -52.46 -20.60 6.70
CA ASN A 441 -53.89 -20.93 6.71
C ASN A 441 -54.12 -22.38 7.16
N LEU A 442 -54.58 -22.50 8.41
CA LEU A 442 -55.48 -23.52 8.97
C LEU A 442 -55.12 -25.04 8.86
N SER A 443 -54.98 -25.64 10.05
CA SER A 443 -55.49 -26.98 10.40
C SER A 443 -54.86 -28.22 9.75
N GLY A 444 -53.69 -28.64 10.26
CA GLY A 444 -53.14 -30.00 10.09
C GLY A 444 -52.56 -30.55 11.39
N ARG A 445 -53.08 -31.67 11.91
CA ARG A 445 -52.74 -32.23 13.23
C ARG A 445 -51.63 -33.27 13.15
N LEU A 446 -50.38 -32.89 13.45
CA LEU A 446 -49.22 -33.76 13.63
C LEU A 446 -48.52 -33.32 14.94
N VAL A 447 -48.64 -34.10 16.03
CA VAL A 447 -47.77 -35.25 16.39
C VAL A 447 -46.38 -34.79 16.81
N ASP A 448 -46.03 -35.07 18.07
CA ASP A 448 -44.87 -34.54 18.78
C ASP A 448 -43.53 -34.94 18.13
N ALA A 449 -42.87 -33.96 17.50
CA ALA A 449 -41.49 -34.08 17.08
C ALA A 449 -40.58 -33.94 18.31
N VAL A 450 -40.09 -35.06 18.83
CA VAL A 450 -39.15 -35.12 19.96
C VAL A 450 -37.97 -34.18 19.70
N SER A 451 -37.73 -33.26 20.64
CA SER A 451 -36.65 -32.26 20.58
C SER A 451 -35.28 -32.94 20.78
N GLY A 452 -34.76 -33.56 19.72
CA GLY A 452 -33.39 -34.05 19.69
C GLY A 452 -32.42 -32.88 19.61
N ASP A 453 -31.63 -32.68 20.67
CA ASP A 453 -30.57 -31.66 20.74
C ASP A 453 -29.65 -31.71 19.52
N LYS A 454 -29.85 -30.81 18.56
CA LYS A 454 -28.91 -30.56 17.46
C LYS A 454 -27.71 -29.79 18.01
N LYS A 455 -26.87 -30.48 18.79
CA LYS A 455 -25.57 -29.96 19.23
C LYS A 455 -24.79 -29.53 17.98
N THR A 456 -24.41 -28.27 17.96
CA THR A 456 -23.63 -27.61 16.91
C THR A 456 -22.28 -27.19 17.48
N ILE A 457 -21.26 -27.09 16.64
CA ILE A 457 -20.01 -26.44 17.06
C ILE A 457 -20.31 -24.96 17.27
N LYS A 458 -19.91 -24.46 18.44
CA LYS A 458 -19.94 -23.06 18.83
C LYS A 458 -18.60 -22.72 19.47
N VAL A 459 -18.02 -21.59 19.13
CA VAL A 459 -16.88 -20.98 19.83
C VAL A 459 -17.25 -19.55 20.13
N ASP A 460 -17.34 -19.20 21.41
CA ASP A 460 -17.52 -17.81 21.84
C ASP A 460 -16.18 -17.07 21.72
N ILE A 461 -16.21 -15.84 21.20
CA ILE A 461 -15.03 -14.99 20.98
C ILE A 461 -14.31 -14.71 22.32
N ALA A 462 -15.07 -14.64 23.41
CA ALA A 462 -14.54 -14.46 24.76
C ALA A 462 -13.65 -15.61 25.25
N ASP A 463 -13.80 -16.82 24.69
CA ASP A 463 -13.04 -18.01 25.07
C ASP A 463 -11.79 -18.24 24.22
N ILE A 464 -11.59 -17.47 23.14
CA ILE A 464 -10.46 -17.63 22.21
C ILE A 464 -9.14 -17.22 22.88
N ILE A 465 -8.15 -18.10 22.79
CA ILE A 465 -6.76 -17.88 23.17
C ILE A 465 -5.88 -17.64 21.92
N SER A 466 -6.11 -18.41 20.86
CA SER A 466 -5.32 -18.37 19.62
C SER A 466 -6.16 -18.74 18.40
N VAL A 467 -5.80 -18.18 17.24
CA VAL A 467 -6.40 -18.51 15.93
C VAL A 467 -5.27 -18.63 14.92
N SER A 468 -5.08 -19.81 14.33
CA SER A 468 -3.93 -20.12 13.48
C SER A 468 -4.27 -21.02 12.27
N ALA A 469 -3.48 -20.89 11.20
CA ALA A 469 -3.47 -21.86 10.11
C ALA A 469 -2.85 -23.17 10.61
N CYS A 470 -3.45 -24.30 10.24
CA CYS A 470 -3.04 -25.63 10.70
C CYS A 470 -2.71 -26.53 9.50
N ALA A 471 -1.56 -27.19 9.56
CA ALA A 471 -1.09 -28.17 8.57
C ALA A 471 -0.93 -29.57 9.19
N ASP A 472 -1.70 -29.87 10.25
CA ASP A 472 -1.67 -31.16 10.94
C ASP A 472 -2.25 -32.27 10.04
N LEU A 473 -1.45 -33.31 9.80
CA LEU A 473 -1.77 -34.43 8.91
C LEU A 473 -2.88 -35.35 9.46
N THR A 474 -3.34 -35.14 10.70
CA THR A 474 -4.52 -35.81 11.26
C THR A 474 -5.83 -35.15 10.82
N LEU A 475 -5.81 -33.92 10.29
CA LEU A 475 -6.98 -33.24 9.72
C LEU A 475 -7.31 -33.78 8.31
N PRO A 476 -8.56 -33.68 7.84
CA PRO A 476 -8.90 -33.95 6.44
C PRO A 476 -8.10 -33.05 5.48
N PRO A 477 -7.75 -33.53 4.28
CA PRO A 477 -7.00 -32.73 3.30
C PRO A 477 -7.71 -31.41 2.95
N GLY A 478 -7.02 -30.30 3.15
CA GLY A 478 -7.52 -28.94 2.87
C GLY A 478 -6.70 -27.89 3.61
N ALA A 479 -7.21 -26.65 3.68
CA ALA A 479 -6.56 -25.57 4.42
C ALA A 479 -7.07 -25.56 5.88
N GLY A 480 -6.28 -26.09 6.81
CA GLY A 480 -6.69 -26.27 8.21
C GLY A 480 -6.71 -24.98 9.02
N LEU A 481 -7.64 -24.92 9.97
CA LEU A 481 -7.86 -23.84 10.92
C LEU A 481 -7.86 -24.42 12.34
N CYS A 482 -6.99 -23.91 13.21
CA CYS A 482 -6.98 -24.21 14.64
C CYS A 482 -7.43 -22.98 15.43
N ILE A 483 -8.45 -23.16 16.27
CA ILE A 483 -8.95 -22.15 17.22
C ILE A 483 -8.72 -22.71 18.61
N ASP A 484 -7.73 -22.21 19.33
CA ASP A 484 -7.45 -22.62 20.70
C ASP A 484 -8.37 -21.85 21.65
N THR A 485 -9.10 -22.55 22.51
CA THR A 485 -10.01 -21.93 23.49
C THR A 485 -9.66 -22.30 24.93
N SER A 486 -10.23 -21.56 25.88
CA SER A 486 -10.26 -21.88 27.31
C SER A 486 -10.68 -23.33 27.64
N TYR A 487 -11.45 -23.97 26.76
CA TYR A 487 -11.95 -25.35 26.89
C TYR A 487 -11.24 -26.37 25.96
N GLY A 488 -10.21 -25.95 25.22
CA GLY A 488 -9.43 -26.78 24.30
C GLY A 488 -9.50 -26.33 22.83
N SER A 489 -8.73 -26.99 21.97
CA SER A 489 -8.60 -26.61 20.55
C SER A 489 -9.75 -27.16 19.69
N VAL A 490 -10.32 -26.28 18.87
CA VAL A 490 -11.33 -26.59 17.85
C VAL A 490 -10.68 -26.53 16.47
N TYR A 491 -10.77 -27.64 15.74
CA TYR A 491 -10.20 -27.79 14.40
C TYR A 491 -11.28 -27.76 13.33
N LEU A 492 -11.04 -26.98 12.28
CA LEU A 492 -11.91 -26.81 11.11
C LEU A 492 -11.04 -26.83 9.84
N VAL A 493 -11.63 -27.09 8.67
CA VAL A 493 -10.91 -27.10 7.38
C VAL A 493 -11.68 -26.27 6.36
N ALA A 494 -11.03 -25.29 5.74
CA ALA A 494 -11.59 -24.46 4.68
C ALA A 494 -11.39 -25.10 3.30
N ASP A 495 -12.28 -24.75 2.36
CA ASP A 495 -12.27 -25.31 0.99
C ASP A 495 -11.02 -24.92 0.17
N SER A 496 -10.33 -23.83 0.53
CA SER A 496 -9.06 -23.38 -0.07
C SER A 496 -8.24 -22.53 0.91
N TRP A 497 -6.99 -22.22 0.57
CA TRP A 497 -6.12 -21.35 1.38
C TRP A 497 -6.61 -19.89 1.42
N GLU A 498 -7.18 -19.41 0.32
CA GLU A 498 -7.80 -18.08 0.20
C GLU A 498 -9.08 -17.98 1.07
N SER A 499 -9.83 -19.08 1.14
CA SER A 499 -10.99 -19.22 2.04
C SER A 499 -10.55 -19.28 3.51
N LEU A 500 -9.47 -20.01 3.82
CA LEU A 500 -8.87 -20.02 5.16
C LEU A 500 -8.42 -18.64 5.60
N ASP A 501 -7.68 -17.92 4.77
CA ASP A 501 -7.28 -16.52 4.97
C ASP A 501 -8.49 -15.64 5.35
N GLY A 502 -9.57 -15.73 4.56
CA GLY A 502 -10.81 -14.98 4.79
C GLY A 502 -11.60 -15.37 6.04
N TRP A 503 -11.29 -16.51 6.68
CA TRP A 503 -11.81 -16.90 8.00
C TRP A 503 -10.85 -16.52 9.14
N LEU A 504 -9.54 -16.69 8.94
CA LEU A 504 -8.49 -16.29 9.89
C LEU A 504 -8.56 -14.78 10.16
N ASP A 505 -8.59 -13.98 9.09
CA ASP A 505 -8.66 -12.53 9.15
C ASP A 505 -9.92 -12.09 9.93
N ALA A 506 -11.09 -12.60 9.55
CA ALA A 506 -12.36 -12.25 10.18
C ALA A 506 -12.40 -12.61 11.68
N LEU A 507 -11.99 -13.82 12.06
CA LEU A 507 -11.96 -14.25 13.47
C LEU A 507 -11.00 -13.39 14.31
N ARG A 508 -9.82 -13.08 13.78
CA ARG A 508 -8.81 -12.25 14.46
C ARG A 508 -9.26 -10.80 14.61
N LEU A 509 -9.96 -10.25 13.62
CA LEU A 509 -10.56 -8.91 13.69
C LEU A 509 -11.64 -8.85 14.78
N VAL A 510 -12.59 -9.79 14.80
CA VAL A 510 -13.65 -9.83 15.84
C VAL A 510 -13.05 -10.00 17.25
N TYR A 511 -12.09 -10.91 17.41
CA TYR A 511 -11.38 -11.09 18.68
C TYR A 511 -10.64 -9.82 19.13
N THR A 512 -9.99 -9.10 18.20
CA THR A 512 -9.29 -7.85 18.54
C THR A 512 -10.27 -6.74 18.94
N ILE A 513 -11.41 -6.64 18.25
CA ILE A 513 -12.49 -5.71 18.58
C ILE A 513 -13.05 -6.01 19.97
N TYR A 514 -13.26 -7.29 20.31
CA TYR A 514 -13.65 -7.73 21.65
C TYR A 514 -12.61 -7.34 22.72
N VAL A 515 -11.33 -7.68 22.52
CA VAL A 515 -10.23 -7.35 23.45
C VAL A 515 -10.05 -5.83 23.62
N ARG A 516 -10.42 -5.02 22.63
CA ARG A 516 -10.42 -3.55 22.70
C ARG A 516 -11.72 -2.93 23.25
N GLY A 517 -12.67 -3.74 23.71
CA GLY A 517 -13.93 -3.26 24.28
C GLY A 517 -14.80 -2.54 23.25
N LYS A 518 -14.94 -3.14 22.06
CA LYS A 518 -15.68 -2.60 20.90
C LYS A 518 -16.69 -3.57 20.27
N SER A 519 -17.00 -4.69 20.93
CA SER A 519 -18.03 -5.64 20.45
C SER A 519 -19.42 -5.01 20.36
N ASP A 520 -19.73 -4.01 21.21
CA ASP A 520 -20.93 -3.19 21.16
C ASP A 520 -21.03 -2.34 19.88
N VAL A 521 -19.92 -1.73 19.47
CA VAL A 521 -19.83 -0.97 18.21
C VAL A 521 -19.99 -1.92 17.02
N LEU A 522 -19.32 -3.07 17.04
CA LEU A 522 -19.47 -4.09 15.99
C LEU A 522 -20.89 -4.66 15.94
N ALA A 523 -21.54 -4.86 17.09
CA ALA A 523 -22.93 -5.29 17.17
C ALA A 523 -23.86 -4.31 16.43
N GLY A 524 -23.77 -3.02 16.74
CA GLY A 524 -24.57 -1.98 16.06
C GLY A 524 -24.27 -1.86 14.56
N ILE A 525 -23.03 -2.13 14.14
CA ILE A 525 -22.70 -2.21 12.71
C ILE A 525 -23.45 -3.36 12.04
N ILE A 526 -23.42 -4.59 12.59
CA ILE A 526 -23.97 -5.77 11.90
C ILE A 526 -25.48 -5.95 12.12
N THR A 527 -26.04 -5.54 13.25
CA THR A 527 -27.49 -5.62 13.51
C THR A 527 -28.25 -4.45 12.88
N GLY A 528 -27.72 -3.22 13.02
CA GLY A 528 -28.45 -1.98 12.77
C GLY A 528 -29.22 -1.49 13.99
#